data_AF-A0A496VZN5-F1
#
_entry.id   AF-A0A496VZN5-F1
#
_cell.length_a   1.000
_cell.length_b   1.000
_cell.length_c   1.000
_cell.angle_alpha   90.00
_cell.angle_beta   90.00
_cell.angle_gamma   90.00
#
_symmetry.space_group_name_H-M   'P 1'
#
loop_
_entity.id
_entity.type
_entity.pdbx_description
1 polymer ?
#
loop_
_entity_poly.entity_id
_entity_poly.type
_entity_poly.pdbx_seq_one_letter_code
_entity_poly.pdbx_strand_id
1 'polypeptide(L)'
;MEWHIITGSKGGVGKTLLALLLSAQSLENRKGSLLVLDLNSMNADFSRLLFYQKEEGDPLAIAIPTQERNNEQIVLQKTFSLNHQGYPNYYVVGWPLNPFRMYDPSMFAKLLSTLKTSAAPIIEEKLGIPPLETVIIDTNYHFCNIFSEQDIDYTEYTEGALNRDSITIWFMWVYRQLENLIRLKYNDATVIKLTAAAIERNIKSHSCPKSPFMHVFGPATLISSKPQDGDHGIGSFIARKIYQAITQNKDVHIEELAELEGLSLGEGVSFSDWLRKLDIAHIAAEKDGDPRHHFLDILIKATRVPTKNEADSIERPMNVIPMSIYHNALQYYTDGNYRDVIAELRNFDIYDNFSKLSTYK
;
A
#
# COMPACT_ATOMS: atom_id res chain seq x y z
N MET A 1 -15.96 2.38 9.18
CA MET A 1 -14.75 3.10 8.78
C MET A 1 -14.01 2.24 7.76
N GLU A 2 -13.40 2.86 6.75
CA GLU A 2 -12.54 2.22 5.75
C GLU A 2 -11.08 2.44 6.14
N TRP A 3 -10.33 1.35 6.31
CA TRP A 3 -8.92 1.37 6.70
C TRP A 3 -8.05 0.89 5.54
N HIS A 4 -7.01 1.65 5.23
CA HIS A 4 -5.98 1.28 4.27
C HIS A 4 -4.64 1.22 4.98
N ILE A 5 -4.06 0.03 5.09
CA ILE A 5 -2.78 -0.20 5.76
C ILE A 5 -1.75 -0.49 4.68
N ILE A 6 -0.80 0.42 4.46
CA ILE A 6 0.27 0.26 3.48
C ILE A 6 1.48 -0.32 4.19
N THR A 7 1.88 -1.53 3.79
CA THR A 7 2.96 -2.30 4.41
C THR A 7 3.91 -2.87 3.36
N GLY A 8 5.13 -3.19 3.78
CA GLY A 8 6.10 -3.87 2.93
C GLY A 8 7.39 -4.15 3.70
N SER A 9 8.21 -5.06 3.17
CA SER A 9 9.42 -5.52 3.89
C SER A 9 10.65 -4.65 3.64
N LYS A 10 10.54 -3.56 2.87
CA LYS A 10 11.68 -2.74 2.45
C LYS A 10 11.29 -1.26 2.26
N GLY A 11 12.22 -0.36 2.59
CA GLY A 11 12.16 1.06 2.22
C GLY A 11 12.44 1.28 0.72
N GLY A 12 12.00 2.42 0.19
CA GLY A 12 12.29 2.82 -1.20
C GLY A 12 11.53 2.05 -2.28
N VAL A 13 10.46 1.33 -1.94
CA VAL A 13 9.67 0.52 -2.89
C VAL A 13 8.42 1.23 -3.42
N GLY A 14 8.19 2.48 -3.00
CA GLY A 14 7.03 3.29 -3.42
C GLY A 14 5.82 3.28 -2.47
N LYS A 15 5.95 2.81 -1.21
CA LYS A 15 4.83 2.77 -0.24
C LYS A 15 4.20 4.14 0.00
N THR A 16 5.04 5.14 0.24
CA THR A 16 4.59 6.51 0.47
C THR A 16 3.93 7.11 -0.79
N LEU A 17 4.42 6.80 -1.99
CA LEU A 17 3.74 7.17 -3.24
C LEU A 17 2.36 6.50 -3.35
N LEU A 18 2.25 5.22 -3.00
CA LEU A 18 0.95 4.53 -2.95
C LEU A 18 0.00 5.17 -1.92
N ALA A 19 0.51 5.57 -0.75
CA ALA A 19 -0.27 6.28 0.27
C ALA A 19 -0.73 7.67 -0.23
N LEU A 20 0.09 8.39 -1.00
CA LEU A 20 -0.28 9.64 -1.65
C LEU A 20 -1.37 9.45 -2.71
N LEU A 21 -1.23 8.42 -3.57
CA LEU A 21 -2.23 8.06 -4.58
C LEU A 21 -3.59 7.73 -3.94
N LEU A 22 -3.58 6.93 -2.87
CA LEU A 22 -4.76 6.63 -2.07
C LEU A 22 -5.37 7.88 -1.43
N SER A 23 -4.54 8.76 -0.86
CA SER A 23 -5.02 10.00 -0.26
C SER A 23 -5.70 10.90 -1.29
N ALA A 24 -5.11 11.04 -2.47
CA ALA A 24 -5.70 11.81 -3.57
C ALA A 24 -7.08 11.25 -3.98
N GLN A 25 -7.18 9.94 -4.15
CA GLN A 25 -8.42 9.24 -4.49
C GLN A 25 -9.50 9.34 -3.39
N SER A 26 -9.13 9.15 -2.12
CA SER A 26 -10.08 9.25 -1.00
C SER A 26 -10.68 10.67 -0.89
N LEU A 27 -9.86 11.70 -1.12
CA LEU A 27 -10.33 13.10 -1.11
C LEU A 27 -11.28 13.43 -2.26
N GLU A 28 -11.23 12.70 -3.37
CA GLU A 28 -12.15 12.88 -4.51
C GLU A 28 -13.48 12.15 -4.31
N ASN A 29 -13.45 10.99 -3.68
CA ASN A 29 -14.64 10.17 -3.46
C ASN A 29 -15.60 10.74 -2.39
N ARG A 30 -15.19 11.76 -1.62
CA ARG A 30 -15.98 12.58 -0.68
C ARG A 30 -16.95 11.81 0.25
N LYS A 31 -16.63 10.57 0.63
CA LYS A 31 -17.49 9.79 1.55
C LYS A 31 -17.51 10.37 2.97
N GLY A 32 -16.42 11.03 3.39
CA GLY A 32 -16.32 11.74 4.66
C GLY A 32 -14.95 12.39 4.80
N SER A 33 -14.48 12.57 6.03
CA SER A 33 -13.12 13.04 6.29
C SER A 33 -12.09 11.92 6.17
N LEU A 34 -10.87 12.31 5.76
CA LEU A 34 -9.70 11.44 5.70
C LEU A 34 -8.75 11.75 6.87
N LEU A 35 -8.24 10.69 7.51
CA LEU A 35 -7.08 10.73 8.38
C LEU A 35 -5.94 9.96 7.72
N VAL A 36 -4.78 10.58 7.59
CA VAL A 36 -3.56 9.92 7.15
C VAL A 36 -2.60 9.81 8.33
N LEU A 37 -2.20 8.59 8.68
CA LEU A 37 -1.26 8.30 9.75
C LEU A 37 0.08 7.87 9.18
N ASP A 38 1.10 8.67 9.46
CA ASP A 38 2.49 8.36 9.18
C ASP A 38 3.09 7.63 10.37
N LEU A 39 3.10 6.30 10.32
CA LEU A 39 3.79 5.44 11.28
C LEU A 39 5.21 5.08 10.79
N ASN A 40 5.72 5.75 9.74
CA ASN A 40 7.09 5.62 9.25
C ASN A 40 7.97 6.77 9.76
N SER A 41 7.87 7.06 11.05
CA SER A 41 8.43 8.23 11.73
C SER A 41 9.96 8.33 11.73
N MET A 42 10.69 7.25 11.42
CA MET A 42 12.13 7.29 11.17
C MET A 42 12.49 8.00 9.85
N ASN A 43 11.56 8.07 8.90
CA ASN A 43 11.63 8.85 7.67
C ASN A 43 10.29 9.60 7.53
N ALA A 44 10.01 10.55 8.44
CA ALA A 44 8.77 11.33 8.52
C ALA A 44 8.55 12.27 7.31
N ASP A 45 9.04 11.88 6.15
CA ASP A 45 8.89 12.57 4.88
C ASP A 45 7.42 12.62 4.49
N PHE A 46 6.62 11.59 4.82
CA PHE A 46 5.22 11.55 4.41
C PHE A 46 4.37 12.61 5.10
N SER A 47 4.39 12.67 6.44
CA SER A 47 3.67 13.71 7.19
C SER A 47 4.10 15.12 6.78
N ARG A 48 5.42 15.36 6.65
CA ARG A 48 5.96 16.64 6.16
C ARG A 48 5.46 16.99 4.76
N LEU A 49 5.47 16.05 3.82
CA LEU A 49 4.97 16.26 2.45
C LEU A 49 3.49 16.66 2.41
N LEU A 50 2.70 16.16 3.36
CA LEU A 50 1.26 16.36 3.35
C LEU A 50 0.82 17.72 3.88
N PHE A 51 1.47 18.26 4.90
CA PHE A 51 0.99 19.49 5.58
C PHE A 51 1.97 20.66 5.61
N TYR A 52 3.24 20.51 5.21
CA TYR A 52 4.21 21.62 5.30
C TYR A 52 3.69 22.89 4.61
N GLN A 53 3.58 24.00 5.36
CA GLN A 53 3.01 25.29 4.93
C GLN A 53 1.52 25.27 4.54
N LYS A 54 0.80 24.24 4.97
CA LYS A 54 -0.66 24.05 4.81
C LYS A 54 -1.33 23.69 6.14
N GLU A 55 -0.65 23.93 7.26
CA GLU A 55 -1.17 23.71 8.60
C GLU A 55 -2.37 24.63 8.87
N GLU A 56 -3.50 24.05 9.25
CA GLU A 56 -4.72 24.76 9.62
C GLU A 56 -5.03 24.55 11.10
N GLY A 57 -4.98 25.63 11.88
CA GLY A 57 -5.24 25.60 13.33
C GLY A 57 -4.15 24.90 14.15
N ASP A 58 -4.40 24.79 15.46
CA ASP A 58 -3.47 24.19 16.40
C ASP A 58 -3.44 22.66 16.31
N PRO A 59 -2.27 22.02 16.51
CA PRO A 59 -2.17 20.57 16.54
C PRO A 59 -2.89 19.97 17.76
N LEU A 60 -3.50 18.81 17.55
CA LEU A 60 -4.19 18.03 18.59
C LEU A 60 -3.37 16.79 18.94
N ALA A 61 -3.01 16.62 20.21
CA ALA A 61 -2.43 15.36 20.69
C ALA A 61 -3.51 14.45 21.29
N ILE A 62 -3.58 13.20 20.81
CA ILE A 62 -4.44 12.15 21.35
C ILE A 62 -3.59 11.10 22.05
N ALA A 63 -4.06 10.60 23.20
CA ALA A 63 -3.38 9.54 23.93
C ALA A 63 -3.88 8.17 23.44
N ILE A 64 -2.95 7.29 23.09
CA ILE A 64 -3.18 5.88 22.80
C ILE A 64 -2.82 5.10 24.07
N PRO A 65 -3.80 4.48 24.76
CA PRO A 65 -3.51 3.86 26.05
C PRO A 65 -2.54 2.69 25.87
N THR A 66 -1.38 2.75 26.52
CA THR A 66 -0.40 1.66 26.52
C THR A 66 -0.45 0.89 27.84
N GLN A 67 0.13 -0.31 27.89
CA GLN A 67 0.31 -1.02 29.17
C GLN A 67 1.40 -0.36 30.05
N GLU A 68 2.26 0.46 29.45
CA GLU A 68 3.31 1.22 30.13
C GLU A 68 2.77 2.51 30.77
N ARG A 69 3.49 3.03 31.79
CA ARG A 69 3.11 4.25 32.56
C ARG A 69 2.94 5.51 31.71
N ASN A 70 3.53 5.57 30.53
CA ASN A 70 3.41 6.70 29.62
C ASN A 70 2.58 6.27 28.40
N ASN A 71 1.37 6.80 28.28
CA ASN A 71 0.56 6.63 27.08
C ASN A 71 1.36 7.09 25.86
N GLU A 72 1.27 6.34 24.78
CA GLU A 72 1.69 6.82 23.48
C GLU A 72 0.83 8.01 23.07
N GLN A 73 1.40 8.95 22.33
CA GLN A 73 0.66 10.09 21.81
C GLN A 73 0.78 10.16 20.30
N ILE A 74 -0.35 10.35 19.62
CA ILE A 74 -0.38 10.72 18.22
C ILE A 74 -0.69 12.21 18.14
N VAL A 75 0.18 12.96 17.46
CA VAL A 75 -0.06 14.36 17.11
C VAL A 75 -0.83 14.39 15.82
N LEU A 76 -1.85 15.25 15.74
CA LEU A 76 -2.75 15.40 14.61
C LEU A 76 -2.75 16.86 14.17
N GLN A 77 -2.63 17.08 12.86
CA GLN A 77 -2.67 18.38 12.23
C GLN A 77 -3.73 18.39 11.13
N LYS A 78 -4.65 19.35 11.19
CA LYS A 78 -5.56 19.62 10.07
C LYS A 78 -4.78 20.32 8.96
N THR A 79 -5.08 19.94 7.72
CA THR A 79 -4.50 20.49 6.50
C THR A 79 -5.53 20.40 5.37
N PHE A 80 -5.15 20.80 4.16
CA PHE A 80 -5.99 20.69 2.97
C PHE A 80 -5.18 20.30 1.73
N SER A 81 -5.91 19.83 0.71
CA SER A 81 -5.43 19.73 -0.66
C SER A 81 -6.44 20.33 -1.62
N LEU A 82 -5.97 21.00 -2.67
CA LEU A 82 -6.82 21.62 -3.67
C LEU A 82 -7.32 20.59 -4.68
N ASN A 83 -8.63 20.59 -4.94
CA ASN A 83 -9.19 19.80 -6.04
C ASN A 83 -8.99 20.48 -7.40
N HIS A 84 -9.42 19.84 -8.50
CA HIS A 84 -9.29 20.38 -9.86
C HIS A 84 -9.92 21.77 -10.08
N GLN A 85 -10.86 22.18 -9.23
CA GLN A 85 -11.51 23.48 -9.28
C GLN A 85 -10.82 24.52 -8.37
N GLY A 86 -9.73 24.14 -7.69
CA GLY A 86 -9.01 24.99 -6.76
C GLY A 86 -9.67 25.14 -5.38
N TYR A 87 -10.70 24.34 -5.05
CA TYR A 87 -11.30 24.37 -3.73
C TYR A 87 -10.57 23.44 -2.75
N PRO A 88 -10.38 23.86 -1.49
CA PRO A 88 -9.71 23.04 -0.49
C PRO A 88 -10.60 21.87 -0.03
N ASN A 89 -10.06 20.67 -0.07
CA ASN A 89 -10.57 19.50 0.61
C ASN A 89 -9.75 19.30 1.89
N TYR A 90 -10.36 19.51 3.05
CA TYR A 90 -9.69 19.37 4.34
C TYR A 90 -9.55 17.91 4.77
N TYR A 91 -8.43 17.60 5.42
CA TYR A 91 -8.14 16.29 6.00
C TYR A 91 -7.17 16.43 7.17
N VAL A 92 -6.90 15.32 7.85
CA VAL A 92 -6.01 15.28 9.01
C VAL A 92 -4.80 14.41 8.69
N VAL A 93 -3.64 14.88 9.12
CA VAL A 93 -2.40 14.11 9.12
C VAL A 93 -1.99 13.86 10.55
N GLY A 94 -1.57 12.64 10.87
CA GLY A 94 -1.10 12.28 12.19
C GLY A 94 0.22 11.52 12.17
N TRP A 95 0.97 11.65 13.25
CA TRP A 95 2.25 10.96 13.46
C TRP A 95 2.48 10.70 14.95
N PRO A 96 3.24 9.66 15.31
CA PRO A 96 3.54 9.39 16.71
C PRO A 96 4.51 10.44 17.26
N LEU A 97 4.26 10.90 18.48
CA LEU A 97 5.16 11.80 19.20
C LEU A 97 6.50 11.10 19.49
N ASN A 98 6.47 9.79 19.72
CA ASN A 98 7.67 8.96 19.83
C ASN A 98 7.95 8.24 18.50
N PRO A 99 8.93 8.68 17.70
CA PRO A 99 9.22 8.08 16.41
C PRO A 99 9.83 6.66 16.51
N PHE A 100 10.26 6.23 17.69
CA PHE A 100 10.86 4.91 17.91
C PHE A 100 9.85 3.87 18.42
N ARG A 101 8.58 4.24 18.60
CA ARG A 101 7.57 3.32 19.12
C ARG A 101 7.23 2.27 18.07
N MET A 102 7.56 1.01 18.37
CA MET A 102 7.12 -0.14 17.60
C MET A 102 5.74 -0.60 18.04
N TYR A 103 4.89 -0.92 17.08
CA TYR A 103 3.57 -1.50 17.33
C TYR A 103 3.63 -3.00 17.14
N ASP A 104 3.33 -3.75 18.20
CA ASP A 104 3.00 -5.17 18.13
C ASP A 104 1.52 -5.36 17.74
N PRO A 105 1.05 -6.60 17.50
CA PRO A 105 -0.33 -6.84 17.07
C PRO A 105 -1.39 -6.31 18.05
N SER A 106 -1.14 -6.41 19.35
CA SER A 106 -2.09 -5.97 20.39
C SER A 106 -2.18 -4.44 20.42
N MET A 107 -1.03 -3.76 20.42
CA MET A 107 -0.98 -2.31 20.40
C MET A 107 -1.50 -1.73 19.10
N PHE A 108 -1.25 -2.38 17.96
CA PHE A 108 -1.80 -1.94 16.68
C PHE A 108 -3.32 -2.02 16.67
N ALA A 109 -3.91 -3.15 17.07
CA ALA A 109 -5.37 -3.28 17.20
C ALA A 109 -5.95 -2.22 18.15
N LYS A 110 -5.26 -1.95 19.27
CA LYS A 110 -5.67 -0.93 20.23
C LYS A 110 -5.57 0.49 19.69
N LEU A 111 -4.55 0.81 18.88
CA LEU A 111 -4.44 2.08 18.16
C LEU A 111 -5.68 2.28 17.29
N LEU A 112 -6.02 1.31 16.43
CA LEU A 112 -7.18 1.41 15.53
C LEU A 112 -8.49 1.57 16.32
N SER A 113 -8.68 0.74 17.36
CA SER A 113 -9.87 0.77 18.22
C SER A 113 -10.01 2.11 18.95
N THR A 114 -8.90 2.65 19.47
CA THR A 114 -8.88 3.97 20.14
C THR A 114 -9.19 5.09 19.15
N LEU A 115 -8.61 5.04 17.95
CA LEU A 115 -8.86 6.02 16.90
C LEU A 115 -10.35 6.07 16.53
N LYS A 116 -10.99 4.91 16.36
CA LYS A 116 -12.41 4.82 16.00
C LYS A 116 -13.33 5.28 17.12
N THR A 117 -13.11 4.81 18.34
CA THR A 117 -14.11 4.92 19.42
C THR A 117 -13.96 6.18 20.25
N SER A 118 -12.73 6.57 20.55
CA SER A 118 -12.43 7.61 21.52
C SER A 118 -11.83 8.84 20.86
N ALA A 119 -10.97 8.66 19.85
CA ALA A 119 -10.30 9.78 19.20
C ALA A 119 -11.17 10.44 18.12
N ALA A 120 -11.83 9.68 17.25
CA ALA A 120 -12.57 10.22 16.11
C ALA A 120 -13.57 11.33 16.51
N PRO A 121 -14.42 11.18 17.55
CA PRO A 121 -15.30 12.27 17.98
C PRO A 121 -14.55 13.54 18.40
N ILE A 122 -13.40 13.37 19.08
CA ILE A 122 -12.55 14.48 19.53
C ILE A 122 -11.89 15.18 18.34
N ILE A 123 -11.44 14.41 17.35
CA ILE A 123 -10.83 14.93 16.12
C ILE A 123 -11.86 15.75 15.33
N GLU A 124 -13.05 15.18 15.13
CA GLU A 124 -14.16 15.81 14.43
C GLU A 124 -14.56 17.14 15.06
N GLU A 125 -14.75 17.15 16.38
CA GLU A 125 -15.13 18.35 17.14
C GLU A 125 -14.00 19.39 17.15
N LYS A 126 -12.80 19.02 17.60
CA LYS A 126 -11.72 19.98 17.85
C LYS A 126 -11.06 20.50 16.58
N LEU A 127 -10.98 19.69 15.54
CA LEU A 127 -10.44 20.13 14.25
C LEU A 127 -11.54 20.63 13.30
N GLY A 128 -12.82 20.55 13.69
CA GLY A 128 -13.93 21.02 12.87
C GLY A 128 -13.95 20.38 11.48
N ILE A 129 -13.95 19.05 11.44
CA ILE A 129 -14.01 18.26 10.21
C ILE A 129 -15.28 17.38 10.20
N PRO A 130 -15.81 17.00 9.02
CA PRO A 130 -16.86 15.98 8.93
C PRO A 130 -16.47 14.65 9.60
N PRO A 131 -17.43 13.74 9.82
CA PRO A 131 -17.16 12.42 10.38
C PRO A 131 -15.99 11.71 9.70
N LEU A 132 -15.13 11.10 10.51
CA LEU A 132 -13.97 10.37 10.01
C LEU A 132 -14.44 9.04 9.41
N GLU A 133 -14.28 8.91 8.09
CA GLU A 133 -14.73 7.71 7.38
C GLU A 133 -13.59 6.85 6.85
N THR A 134 -12.48 7.48 6.46
CA THR A 134 -11.32 6.78 5.87
C THR A 134 -10.06 7.06 6.68
N VAL A 135 -9.30 6.02 6.96
CA VAL A 135 -7.98 6.11 7.57
C VAL A 135 -6.95 5.42 6.68
N ILE A 136 -5.90 6.14 6.32
CA ILE A 136 -4.75 5.64 5.56
C ILE A 136 -3.55 5.58 6.51
N ILE A 137 -2.90 4.43 6.62
CA ILE A 137 -1.74 4.21 7.49
C ILE A 137 -0.55 3.85 6.61
N ASP A 138 0.42 4.76 6.48
CA ASP A 138 1.73 4.44 5.90
C ASP A 138 2.65 3.92 7.02
N THR A 139 3.15 2.70 6.86
CA THR A 139 4.03 2.10 7.85
C THR A 139 5.23 1.40 7.22
N ASN A 140 6.34 1.42 7.94
CA ASN A 140 7.53 0.62 7.64
C ASN A 140 7.49 -0.78 8.27
N TYR A 141 6.48 -1.10 9.08
CA TYR A 141 6.29 -2.42 9.66
C TYR A 141 5.94 -3.43 8.57
N HIS A 142 6.52 -4.61 8.66
CA HIS A 142 5.98 -5.76 7.95
C HIS A 142 4.62 -6.12 8.56
N PHE A 143 3.67 -6.62 7.79
CA PHE A 143 2.35 -6.95 8.33
C PHE A 143 2.42 -7.96 9.49
N CYS A 144 3.40 -8.87 9.48
CA CYS A 144 3.66 -9.80 10.59
C CYS A 144 4.14 -9.14 11.89
N ASN A 145 4.51 -7.86 11.88
CA ASN A 145 4.82 -7.12 13.11
C ASN A 145 3.56 -6.57 13.77
N ILE A 146 2.53 -6.24 12.97
CA ILE A 146 1.30 -5.57 13.40
C ILE A 146 0.07 -6.49 13.38
N PHE A 147 0.24 -7.72 12.89
CA PHE A 147 -0.74 -8.80 12.89
C PHE A 147 -0.06 -10.09 13.32
N SER A 148 -0.79 -10.96 14.01
CA SER A 148 -0.26 -12.25 14.49
C SER A 148 -0.86 -13.43 13.71
N GLU A 149 -0.29 -14.62 13.90
CA GLU A 149 -0.88 -15.87 13.42
C GLU A 149 -1.98 -16.45 14.33
N GLN A 150 -2.20 -15.86 15.52
CA GLN A 150 -3.11 -16.39 16.52
C GLN A 150 -4.47 -15.68 16.41
N ASP A 151 -5.54 -16.45 16.19
CA ASP A 151 -6.89 -15.90 16.02
C ASP A 151 -7.38 -15.08 17.25
N ILE A 152 -6.85 -15.37 18.45
CA ILE A 152 -7.18 -14.63 19.68
C ILE A 152 -6.80 -13.15 19.62
N ASP A 153 -5.77 -12.79 18.85
CA ASP A 153 -5.34 -11.39 18.72
C ASP A 153 -6.28 -10.58 17.81
N TYR A 154 -7.27 -11.24 17.19
CA TYR A 154 -8.22 -10.60 16.28
C TYR A 154 -9.57 -10.27 16.93
N THR A 155 -9.73 -10.45 18.24
CA THR A 155 -11.00 -10.18 18.95
C THR A 155 -11.55 -8.78 18.69
N GLU A 156 -10.69 -7.75 18.61
CA GLU A 156 -11.14 -6.37 18.30
C GLU A 156 -11.77 -6.25 16.90
N TYR A 157 -11.34 -7.08 15.95
CA TYR A 157 -11.78 -7.08 14.55
C TYR A 157 -13.05 -7.90 14.33
N THR A 158 -13.23 -8.97 15.11
CA THR A 158 -14.36 -9.90 14.96
C THR A 158 -15.53 -9.56 15.88
N GLU A 159 -15.25 -9.13 17.10
CA GLU A 159 -16.22 -8.95 18.18
C GLU A 159 -16.18 -7.54 18.78
N GLY A 160 -15.03 -6.87 18.74
CA GLY A 160 -14.80 -5.57 19.36
C GLY A 160 -15.11 -4.36 18.48
N ALA A 161 -14.39 -3.27 18.72
CA ALA A 161 -14.73 -1.96 18.14
C ALA A 161 -14.56 -1.93 16.62
N LEU A 162 -13.66 -2.73 16.06
CA LEU A 162 -13.34 -2.75 14.62
C LEU A 162 -14.26 -3.72 13.86
N ASN A 163 -15.17 -4.41 14.55
CA ASN A 163 -16.18 -5.22 13.90
C ASN A 163 -16.97 -4.39 12.88
N ARG A 164 -17.17 -4.97 11.69
CA ARG A 164 -17.84 -4.38 10.51
C ARG A 164 -17.05 -3.30 9.76
N ASP A 165 -15.83 -2.97 10.18
CA ASP A 165 -14.99 -2.11 9.36
C ASP A 165 -14.45 -2.85 8.13
N SER A 166 -14.10 -2.06 7.13
CA SER A 166 -13.39 -2.53 5.95
C SER A 166 -11.91 -2.32 6.17
N ILE A 167 -11.11 -3.38 6.15
CA ILE A 167 -9.66 -3.23 6.25
C ILE A 167 -9.01 -3.78 4.99
N THR A 168 -8.20 -2.94 4.36
CA THR A 168 -7.47 -3.24 3.14
C THR A 168 -5.99 -3.10 3.42
N ILE A 169 -5.24 -4.18 3.20
CA ILE A 169 -3.80 -4.25 3.42
C ILE A 169 -3.11 -4.18 2.06
N TRP A 170 -2.48 -3.05 1.77
CA TRP A 170 -1.75 -2.84 0.54
C TRP A 170 -0.33 -3.39 0.70
N PHE A 171 -0.04 -4.45 -0.05
CA PHE A 171 1.24 -5.15 -0.01
C PHE A 171 2.00 -4.93 -1.33
N MET A 172 3.07 -4.15 -1.26
CA MET A 172 3.95 -3.91 -2.41
C MET A 172 4.98 -5.03 -2.56
N TRP A 173 4.97 -5.69 -3.71
CA TRP A 173 5.85 -6.81 -4.03
C TRP A 173 7.21 -6.36 -4.53
N VAL A 174 8.28 -6.86 -3.89
CA VAL A 174 9.66 -6.81 -4.38
C VAL A 174 10.30 -8.18 -4.44
N TYR A 175 11.32 -8.34 -5.31
CA TYR A 175 11.96 -9.62 -5.56
C TYR A 175 12.44 -10.31 -4.27
N ARG A 176 13.08 -9.59 -3.35
CA ARG A 176 13.60 -10.17 -2.10
C ARG A 176 12.50 -10.80 -1.23
N GLN A 177 11.28 -10.25 -1.24
CA GLN A 177 10.15 -10.86 -0.51
C GLN A 177 9.76 -12.18 -1.16
N LEU A 178 9.64 -12.18 -2.49
CA LEU A 178 9.31 -13.38 -3.23
C LEU A 178 10.37 -14.47 -3.02
N GLU A 179 11.64 -14.11 -3.14
CA GLU A 179 12.76 -15.01 -2.92
C GLU A 179 12.72 -15.61 -1.52
N ASN A 180 12.51 -14.79 -0.49
CA ASN A 180 12.39 -15.26 0.87
C ASN A 180 11.19 -16.20 1.08
N LEU A 181 10.07 -15.98 0.39
CA LEU A 181 8.84 -16.77 0.55
C LEU A 181 8.86 -18.07 -0.24
N ILE A 182 9.57 -18.12 -1.37
CA ILE A 182 9.67 -19.29 -2.25
C ILE A 182 10.91 -20.13 -1.93
N ARG A 183 12.08 -19.52 -1.67
CA ARG A 183 13.36 -20.24 -1.57
C ARG A 183 13.77 -20.60 -0.14
N LEU A 184 13.33 -19.89 0.89
CA LEU A 184 13.79 -20.18 2.26
C LEU A 184 13.08 -21.41 2.85
N LYS A 185 13.89 -22.38 3.29
CA LYS A 185 13.49 -23.56 4.08
C LYS A 185 13.30 -23.25 5.58
N TYR A 186 12.81 -22.08 5.96
CA TYR A 186 12.82 -21.62 7.37
C TYR A 186 11.47 -21.11 7.90
N ASN A 187 11.38 -21.10 9.24
CA ASN A 187 10.23 -20.70 10.05
C ASN A 187 9.56 -19.38 9.62
N ASP A 188 10.31 -18.42 9.09
CA ASP A 188 9.79 -17.10 8.71
C ASP A 188 8.73 -17.17 7.60
N ALA A 189 8.93 -18.02 6.58
CA ALA A 189 7.94 -18.21 5.51
C ALA A 189 6.66 -18.86 6.05
N THR A 190 6.79 -19.73 7.06
CA THR A 190 5.65 -20.33 7.76
C THR A 190 4.89 -19.26 8.54
N VAL A 191 5.58 -18.43 9.34
CA VAL A 191 4.95 -17.33 10.08
C VAL A 191 4.20 -16.40 9.13
N ILE A 192 4.82 -16.00 8.01
CA ILE A 192 4.16 -15.11 7.04
C ILE A 192 2.88 -15.74 6.47
N LYS A 193 2.92 -17.02 6.08
CA LYS A 193 1.76 -17.75 5.56
C LYS A 193 0.66 -17.91 6.61
N LEU A 194 1.02 -18.24 7.86
CA LEU A 194 0.08 -18.40 8.96
C LEU A 194 -0.56 -17.07 9.37
N THR A 195 0.23 -15.99 9.46
CA THR A 195 -0.29 -14.63 9.70
C THR A 195 -1.24 -14.20 8.58
N ALA A 196 -0.85 -14.36 7.30
CA ALA A 196 -1.73 -14.00 6.18
C ALA A 196 -3.05 -14.79 6.20
N ALA A 197 -2.99 -16.08 6.51
CA ALA A 197 -4.18 -16.91 6.65
C ALA A 197 -5.05 -16.47 7.85
N ALA A 198 -4.46 -16.07 8.98
CA ALA A 198 -5.20 -15.52 10.12
C ALA A 198 -5.87 -14.19 9.78
N ILE A 199 -5.17 -13.30 9.09
CA ILE A 199 -5.74 -12.07 8.53
C ILE A 199 -6.95 -12.39 7.64
N GLU A 200 -6.83 -13.29 6.67
CA GLU A 200 -7.90 -13.63 5.73
C GLU A 200 -9.12 -14.27 6.39
N ARG A 201 -8.93 -15.00 7.50
CA ARG A 201 -10.04 -15.57 8.28
C ARG A 201 -10.78 -14.53 9.11
N ASN A 202 -10.06 -13.57 9.69
CA ASN A 202 -10.60 -12.69 10.74
C ASN A 202 -10.88 -11.26 10.28
N ILE A 203 -10.30 -10.81 9.16
CA ILE A 203 -10.41 -9.44 8.66
C ILE A 203 -11.22 -9.42 7.36
N LYS A 204 -12.20 -8.51 7.29
CA LYS A 204 -13.07 -8.30 6.13
C LYS A 204 -12.62 -7.08 5.33
N SER A 205 -12.75 -7.17 4.00
CA SER A 205 -12.59 -6.05 3.08
C SER A 205 -13.78 -5.94 2.14
N HIS A 206 -14.32 -4.74 1.97
CA HIS A 206 -15.29 -4.45 0.92
C HIS A 206 -14.66 -4.38 -0.47
N SER A 207 -13.36 -4.06 -0.56
CA SER A 207 -12.64 -3.97 -1.84
C SER A 207 -12.44 -5.34 -2.48
N CYS A 208 -12.26 -6.39 -1.67
CA CYS A 208 -12.20 -7.76 -2.15
C CYS A 208 -12.73 -8.74 -1.08
N PRO A 209 -13.90 -9.38 -1.30
CA PRO A 209 -14.49 -10.30 -0.32
C PRO A 209 -13.63 -11.53 -0.01
N LYS A 210 -12.70 -11.90 -0.92
CA LYS A 210 -11.85 -13.09 -0.78
C LYS A 210 -10.58 -12.86 0.05
N SER A 211 -10.08 -11.63 0.11
CA SER A 211 -8.84 -11.31 0.80
C SER A 211 -8.76 -9.81 1.09
N PRO A 212 -8.32 -9.39 2.29
CA PRO A 212 -8.04 -7.98 2.55
C PRO A 212 -6.74 -7.51 1.89
N PHE A 213 -5.94 -8.42 1.31
CA PHE A 213 -4.68 -8.05 0.66
C PHE A 213 -4.90 -7.49 -0.76
N MET A 214 -4.30 -6.33 -1.01
CA MET A 214 -4.14 -5.74 -2.34
C MET A 214 -2.67 -5.87 -2.74
N HIS A 215 -2.39 -6.68 -3.76
CA HIS A 215 -1.05 -6.96 -4.24
C HIS A 215 -0.64 -5.94 -5.28
N VAL A 216 0.29 -5.05 -4.95
CA VAL A 216 0.73 -3.98 -5.86
C VAL A 216 2.15 -4.26 -6.35
N PHE A 217 2.39 -4.05 -7.64
CA PHE A 217 3.74 -4.06 -8.21
C PHE A 217 3.82 -3.06 -9.36
N GLY A 218 5.01 -2.54 -9.64
CA GLY A 218 5.21 -1.58 -10.71
C GLY A 218 6.69 -1.28 -10.95
N PRO A 219 7.04 -0.37 -11.87
CA PRO A 219 8.42 -0.10 -12.24
C PRO A 219 9.33 0.23 -11.06
N ALA A 220 8.83 0.98 -10.07
CA ALA A 220 9.61 1.34 -8.88
C ALA A 220 10.05 0.12 -8.04
N THR A 221 9.27 -0.96 -8.04
CA THR A 221 9.62 -2.20 -7.32
C THR A 221 10.67 -3.05 -8.05
N LEU A 222 11.00 -2.69 -9.29
CA LEU A 222 11.92 -3.41 -10.19
C LEU A 222 13.34 -2.83 -10.24
N ILE A 223 13.60 -1.69 -9.60
CA ILE A 223 14.90 -0.95 -9.65
C ILE A 223 16.02 -1.68 -8.87
N SER A 224 15.85 -2.95 -8.49
CA SER A 224 16.75 -3.63 -7.55
C SER A 224 17.99 -4.31 -8.16
N SER A 225 18.17 -4.29 -9.48
CA SER A 225 19.38 -4.78 -10.14
C SER A 225 19.80 -3.92 -11.33
N LYS A 226 21.11 -3.63 -11.43
CA LYS A 226 21.71 -3.16 -12.68
C LYS A 226 21.64 -4.33 -13.68
N PRO A 227 21.02 -4.16 -14.86
CA PRO A 227 20.93 -5.23 -15.84
C PRO A 227 22.33 -5.69 -16.25
N GLN A 228 22.52 -7.01 -16.40
CA GLN A 228 23.75 -7.59 -16.93
C GLN A 228 23.69 -7.60 -18.46
N ASP A 229 24.84 -7.37 -19.11
CA ASP A 229 24.95 -7.45 -20.57
C ASP A 229 24.76 -8.91 -21.02
N GLY A 230 23.82 -9.15 -21.95
CA GLY A 230 23.59 -10.47 -22.57
C GLY A 230 22.28 -11.19 -22.18
N ASP A 231 21.46 -10.65 -21.27
CA ASP A 231 20.15 -11.21 -20.92
C ASP A 231 19.05 -10.69 -21.88
N HIS A 232 18.22 -11.59 -22.39
CA HIS A 232 17.19 -11.33 -23.41
C HIS A 232 15.75 -11.52 -22.89
N GLY A 233 15.54 -11.80 -21.60
CA GLY A 233 14.20 -11.90 -21.01
C GLY A 233 13.42 -10.58 -21.00
N ILE A 234 12.08 -10.66 -20.96
CA ILE A 234 11.17 -9.50 -20.92
C ILE A 234 11.44 -8.64 -19.68
N GLY A 235 11.59 -9.26 -18.51
CA GLY A 235 11.96 -8.55 -17.28
C GLY A 235 13.31 -7.84 -17.35
N SER A 236 14.29 -8.41 -18.07
CA SER A 236 15.59 -7.78 -18.34
C SER A 236 15.50 -6.62 -19.34
N PHE A 237 14.60 -6.69 -20.32
CA PHE A 237 14.29 -5.57 -21.21
C PHE A 237 13.65 -4.41 -20.44
N ILE A 238 12.67 -4.70 -19.60
CA ILE A 238 11.96 -3.69 -18.81
C ILE A 238 12.88 -3.06 -17.76
N ALA A 239 13.69 -3.86 -17.06
CA ALA A 239 14.69 -3.33 -16.13
C ALA A 239 15.69 -2.39 -16.82
N ARG A 240 16.13 -2.72 -18.06
CA ARG A 240 16.94 -1.81 -18.89
C ARG A 240 16.18 -0.54 -19.27
N LYS A 241 14.91 -0.64 -19.68
CA LYS A 241 14.07 0.51 -20.04
C LYS A 241 13.94 1.47 -18.86
N ILE A 242 13.66 0.96 -17.66
CA ILE A 242 13.56 1.75 -16.42
C ILE A 242 14.93 2.35 -16.06
N TYR A 243 16.01 1.56 -16.08
CA TYR A 243 17.36 2.05 -15.76
C TYR A 243 17.82 3.16 -16.73
N GLN A 244 17.56 2.98 -18.03
CA GLN A 244 17.82 4.01 -19.04
C GLN A 244 17.00 5.26 -18.80
N ALA A 245 15.73 5.12 -18.42
CA ALA A 245 14.88 6.27 -18.14
C ALA A 245 15.30 7.04 -16.88
N ILE A 246 15.70 6.35 -15.82
CA ILE A 246 16.30 6.96 -14.62
C ILE A 246 17.54 7.76 -15.02
N THR A 247 18.45 7.16 -15.79
CA THR A 247 19.69 7.83 -16.21
C THR A 247 19.48 8.96 -17.22
N GLN A 248 18.37 8.95 -17.96
CA GLN A 248 18.01 9.97 -18.95
C GLN A 248 16.95 10.96 -18.46
N ASN A 249 16.50 10.86 -17.20
CA ASN A 249 15.41 11.66 -16.62
C ASN A 249 14.12 11.63 -17.46
N LYS A 250 13.68 10.44 -17.88
CA LYS A 250 12.50 10.25 -18.72
C LYS A 250 11.40 9.50 -17.99
N ASP A 251 10.17 9.82 -18.34
CA ASP A 251 9.02 9.01 -17.97
C ASP A 251 8.96 7.75 -18.84
N VAL A 252 8.43 6.66 -18.28
CA VAL A 252 8.30 5.38 -18.96
C VAL A 252 6.94 4.78 -18.72
N HIS A 253 6.35 4.31 -19.81
CA HIS A 253 5.22 3.42 -19.80
C HIS A 253 5.69 2.00 -20.17
N ILE A 254 5.34 1.01 -19.35
CA ILE A 254 5.68 -0.40 -19.55
C ILE A 254 4.48 -1.09 -20.20
N GLU A 255 4.59 -1.36 -21.50
CA GLU A 255 3.50 -1.91 -22.32
C GLU A 255 3.00 -3.25 -21.78
N GLU A 256 3.92 -4.10 -21.30
CA GLU A 256 3.60 -5.43 -20.77
C GLU A 256 2.77 -5.36 -19.48
N LEU A 257 2.96 -4.30 -18.67
CA LEU A 257 2.12 -4.05 -17.50
C LEU A 257 0.79 -3.43 -17.90
N ALA A 258 0.78 -2.54 -18.89
CA ALA A 258 -0.44 -1.94 -19.41
C ALA A 258 -1.37 -2.97 -20.06
N GLU A 259 -0.82 -4.01 -20.69
CA GLU A 259 -1.60 -5.17 -21.15
C GLU A 259 -2.35 -5.84 -19.99
N LEU A 260 -1.70 -5.99 -18.83
CA LEU A 260 -2.32 -6.60 -17.64
C LEU A 260 -3.39 -5.70 -17.01
N GLU A 261 -3.19 -4.39 -17.05
CA GLU A 261 -4.16 -3.39 -16.60
C GLU A 261 -5.45 -3.46 -17.41
N GLY A 262 -5.33 -3.70 -18.72
CA GLY A 262 -6.44 -3.83 -19.66
C GLY A 262 -7.18 -5.17 -19.63
N LEU A 263 -6.69 -6.17 -18.88
CA LEU A 263 -7.39 -7.45 -18.72
C LEU A 263 -8.72 -7.27 -17.96
N SER A 264 -9.70 -8.11 -18.30
CA SER A 264 -10.94 -8.19 -17.53
C SER A 264 -10.66 -8.60 -16.09
N LEU A 265 -11.48 -8.09 -15.17
CA LEU A 265 -11.37 -8.41 -13.76
C LEU A 265 -12.00 -9.77 -13.47
N GLY A 266 -11.18 -10.66 -12.90
CA GLY A 266 -11.62 -11.93 -12.34
C GLY A 266 -11.92 -11.84 -10.85
N GLU A 267 -12.21 -13.00 -10.25
CA GLU A 267 -12.35 -13.09 -8.80
C GLU A 267 -11.02 -12.75 -8.09
N GLY A 268 -11.11 -12.23 -6.87
CA GLY A 268 -9.94 -12.04 -6.02
C GLY A 268 -9.16 -13.33 -5.76
N VAL A 269 -7.89 -13.17 -5.39
CA VAL A 269 -6.98 -14.27 -5.02
C VAL A 269 -6.60 -14.14 -3.54
N SER A 270 -6.58 -15.27 -2.82
CA SER A 270 -6.04 -15.31 -1.45
C SER A 270 -4.51 -15.17 -1.48
N PHE A 271 -3.91 -14.77 -0.38
CA PHE A 271 -2.46 -14.65 -0.23
C PHE A 271 -1.77 -16.00 -0.50
N SER A 272 -2.35 -17.09 0.01
CA SER A 272 -1.84 -18.45 -0.20
C SER A 272 -1.94 -18.88 -1.68
N ASP A 273 -3.08 -18.64 -2.33
CA ASP A 273 -3.24 -18.95 -3.75
C ASP A 273 -2.32 -18.11 -4.63
N TRP A 274 -2.13 -16.84 -4.27
CA TRP A 274 -1.22 -15.95 -4.96
C TRP A 274 0.23 -16.45 -4.86
N LEU A 275 0.68 -16.83 -3.66
CA LEU A 275 2.00 -17.46 -3.48
C LEU A 275 2.18 -18.72 -4.32
N ARG A 276 1.16 -19.58 -4.38
CA ARG A 276 1.20 -20.78 -5.22
C ARG A 276 1.35 -20.44 -6.71
N LYS A 277 0.61 -19.43 -7.20
CA LYS A 277 0.75 -18.95 -8.59
C LYS A 277 2.15 -18.42 -8.87
N LEU A 278 2.69 -17.63 -7.94
CA LEU A 278 4.04 -17.10 -8.05
C LEU A 278 5.10 -18.20 -8.05
N ASP A 279 4.94 -19.26 -7.25
CA ASP A 279 5.85 -20.41 -7.22
C ASP A 279 5.83 -21.19 -8.55
N ILE A 280 4.64 -21.48 -9.08
CA ILE A 280 4.49 -22.10 -10.40
C ILE A 280 5.15 -21.24 -11.49
N ALA A 281 4.90 -19.93 -11.47
CA ALA A 281 5.49 -19.00 -12.43
C ALA A 281 7.02 -18.88 -12.26
N HIS A 282 7.54 -18.96 -11.04
CA HIS A 282 8.97 -19.01 -10.73
C HIS A 282 9.63 -20.30 -11.24
N ILE A 283 8.97 -21.47 -11.13
CA ILE A 283 9.44 -22.73 -11.69
C ILE A 283 9.47 -22.67 -13.23
N ALA A 284 8.49 -21.99 -13.84
CA ALA A 284 8.35 -21.84 -15.29
C ALA A 284 9.17 -20.70 -15.91
N ALA A 285 9.84 -19.88 -15.10
CA ALA A 285 10.84 -18.92 -15.59
C ALA A 285 12.18 -19.67 -15.73
N GLU A 286 12.74 -19.71 -16.94
CA GLU A 286 13.96 -20.47 -17.26
C GLU A 286 15.12 -20.07 -16.32
N LYS A 287 15.95 -21.05 -15.94
CA LYS A 287 16.93 -20.93 -14.84
C LYS A 287 18.27 -20.26 -15.21
N ASP A 288 18.41 -19.76 -16.43
CA ASP A 288 19.64 -19.12 -16.86
C ASP A 288 19.58 -17.60 -16.57
N GLY A 289 20.56 -17.10 -15.82
CA GLY A 289 20.70 -15.68 -15.48
C GLY A 289 20.35 -15.29 -14.03
N ASP A 290 20.40 -13.99 -13.75
CA ASP A 290 20.10 -13.42 -12.44
C ASP A 290 18.57 -13.45 -12.17
N PRO A 291 18.11 -14.17 -11.13
CA PRO A 291 16.68 -14.35 -10.88
C PRO A 291 15.93 -13.06 -10.51
N ARG A 292 16.63 -11.95 -10.23
CA ARG A 292 16.02 -10.61 -10.12
C ARG A 292 15.39 -10.14 -11.42
N HIS A 293 15.95 -10.53 -12.57
CA HIS A 293 15.44 -10.14 -13.88
C HIS A 293 14.18 -10.93 -14.26
N HIS A 294 14.03 -12.15 -13.73
CA HIS A 294 12.84 -12.98 -13.93
C HIS A 294 11.67 -12.58 -13.04
N PHE A 295 11.88 -11.70 -12.05
CA PHE A 295 10.85 -11.34 -11.08
C PHE A 295 9.59 -10.77 -11.74
N LEU A 296 9.77 -9.90 -12.72
CA LEU A 296 8.66 -9.31 -13.44
C LEU A 296 7.95 -10.35 -14.30
N ASP A 297 8.70 -11.24 -14.96
CA ASP A 297 8.11 -12.32 -15.77
C ASP A 297 7.27 -13.24 -14.89
N ILE A 298 7.70 -13.49 -13.66
CA ILE A 298 6.95 -14.25 -12.65
C ILE A 298 5.65 -13.52 -12.30
N LEU A 299 5.71 -12.22 -11.99
CA LEU A 299 4.53 -11.41 -11.65
C LEU A 299 3.55 -11.34 -12.83
N ILE A 300 4.04 -11.10 -14.06
CA ILE A 300 3.23 -11.05 -15.28
C ILE A 300 2.55 -12.39 -15.51
N LYS A 301 3.30 -13.50 -15.46
CA LYS A 301 2.75 -14.86 -15.64
C LYS A 301 1.72 -15.20 -14.56
N ALA A 302 1.98 -14.88 -13.29
CA ALA A 302 1.07 -15.16 -12.19
C ALA A 302 -0.22 -14.33 -12.24
N THR A 303 -0.17 -13.13 -12.82
CA THR A 303 -1.32 -12.22 -12.95
C THR A 303 -2.33 -12.71 -13.99
N ARG A 304 -1.87 -13.38 -15.05
CA ARG A 304 -2.73 -13.90 -16.12
C ARG A 304 -3.41 -15.19 -15.67
N VAL A 305 -4.73 -15.16 -15.55
CA VAL A 305 -5.54 -16.32 -15.11
C VAL A 305 -6.51 -16.71 -16.22
N PRO A 306 -6.59 -17.98 -16.63
CA PRO A 306 -7.62 -18.42 -17.56
C PRO A 306 -9.01 -18.20 -16.95
N THR A 307 -9.95 -17.66 -17.71
CA THR A 307 -11.32 -17.52 -17.22
C THR A 307 -11.97 -18.90 -17.04
N LYS A 308 -12.91 -19.01 -16.09
CA LYS A 308 -13.62 -20.29 -15.84
C LYS A 308 -14.54 -20.70 -16.98
N ASN A 309 -14.95 -19.75 -17.83
CA ASN A 309 -16.06 -19.92 -18.78
C ASN A 309 -15.62 -19.94 -20.25
N GLU A 310 -14.38 -19.54 -20.56
CA GLU A 310 -13.87 -19.48 -21.93
C GLU A 310 -12.39 -19.90 -21.94
N ALA A 311 -12.08 -20.95 -22.69
CA ALA A 311 -10.76 -21.58 -22.69
C ALA A 311 -9.61 -20.65 -23.13
N ASP A 312 -9.92 -19.59 -23.89
CA ASP A 312 -8.95 -18.68 -24.50
C ASP A 312 -8.97 -17.26 -23.92
N SER A 313 -9.86 -16.95 -22.96
CA SER A 313 -9.86 -15.62 -22.33
C SER A 313 -9.08 -15.60 -21.03
N ILE A 314 -8.42 -14.48 -20.79
CA ILE A 314 -7.53 -14.26 -19.65
C ILE A 314 -8.10 -13.11 -18.82
N GLU A 315 -8.19 -13.33 -17.52
CA GLU A 315 -8.57 -12.34 -16.52
C GLU A 315 -7.38 -12.03 -15.59
N ARG A 316 -7.47 -10.88 -14.91
CA ARG A 316 -6.60 -10.48 -13.81
C ARG A 316 -7.38 -10.57 -12.49
N PRO A 317 -6.82 -11.16 -11.41
CA PRO A 317 -7.47 -11.11 -10.10
C PRO A 317 -7.69 -9.67 -9.65
N MET A 318 -8.91 -9.34 -9.17
CA MET A 318 -9.25 -7.96 -8.85
C MET A 318 -8.29 -7.31 -7.85
N ASN A 319 -7.77 -8.05 -6.88
CA ASN A 319 -6.87 -7.57 -5.84
C ASN A 319 -5.37 -7.64 -6.21
N VAL A 320 -5.04 -7.77 -7.51
CA VAL A 320 -3.67 -7.71 -8.03
C VAL A 320 -3.55 -6.50 -8.94
N ILE A 321 -2.77 -5.49 -8.56
CA ILE A 321 -2.66 -4.18 -9.22
C ILE A 321 -1.27 -4.03 -9.86
N PRO A 322 -1.15 -4.27 -11.18
CA PRO A 322 0.02 -3.89 -11.96
C PRO A 322 -0.02 -2.39 -12.23
N MET A 323 1.07 -1.68 -11.91
CA MET A 323 1.25 -0.27 -12.23
C MET A 323 2.27 -0.17 -13.37
N SER A 324 1.87 0.32 -14.54
CA SER A 324 2.72 0.38 -15.75
C SER A 324 3.59 1.62 -15.85
N ILE A 325 3.28 2.64 -15.05
CA ILE A 325 3.82 3.99 -15.23
C ILE A 325 4.94 4.28 -14.25
N TYR A 326 6.06 4.75 -14.78
CA TYR A 326 7.16 5.37 -14.05
C TYR A 326 7.25 6.83 -14.46
N HIS A 327 7.12 7.74 -13.49
CA HIS A 327 7.41 9.16 -13.69
C HIS A 327 8.71 9.53 -12.97
N ASN A 328 9.64 10.11 -13.71
CA ASN A 328 10.92 10.57 -13.16
C ASN A 328 10.72 11.68 -12.12
N ALA A 329 9.74 12.56 -12.33
CA ALA A 329 9.38 13.61 -11.39
C ALA A 329 8.99 13.05 -9.99
N LEU A 330 8.51 11.81 -9.94
CA LEU A 330 8.13 11.12 -8.71
C LEU A 330 9.26 10.24 -8.14
N GLN A 331 10.49 10.35 -8.64
CA GLN A 331 11.65 9.69 -8.03
C GLN A 331 12.13 10.43 -6.78
N TYR A 332 12.02 11.76 -6.78
CA TYR A 332 12.48 12.66 -5.73
C TYR A 332 11.35 13.54 -5.18
N TYR A 333 10.12 13.03 -5.19
CA TYR A 333 8.96 13.77 -4.68
C TYR A 333 9.10 14.18 -3.20
N THR A 334 9.94 13.46 -2.45
CA THR A 334 10.32 13.78 -1.07
C THR A 334 11.23 15.01 -0.96
N ASP A 335 12.01 15.31 -2.00
CA ASP A 335 13.00 16.39 -2.04
C ASP A 335 12.46 17.63 -2.76
N GLY A 336 11.35 17.49 -3.47
CA GLY A 336 10.69 18.59 -4.18
C GLY A 336 9.97 19.54 -3.22
N ASN A 337 10.00 20.83 -3.54
CA ASN A 337 9.32 21.86 -2.75
C ASN A 337 7.84 21.97 -3.17
N TYR A 338 7.12 20.85 -3.13
CA TYR A 338 5.70 20.80 -3.53
C TYR A 338 4.85 21.38 -2.41
N ARG A 339 4.26 22.55 -2.65
CA ARG A 339 3.34 23.18 -1.67
C ARG A 339 2.10 22.32 -1.43
N ASP A 340 1.60 21.60 -2.44
CA ASP A 340 0.50 20.64 -2.31
C ASP A 340 0.72 19.40 -3.18
N VAL A 341 1.51 18.45 -2.65
CA VAL A 341 1.89 17.23 -3.38
C VAL A 341 0.69 16.39 -3.83
N ILE A 342 -0.41 16.37 -3.07
CA ILE A 342 -1.62 15.61 -3.44
C ILE A 342 -2.28 16.23 -4.67
N ALA A 343 -2.37 17.57 -4.73
CA ALA A 343 -2.97 18.24 -5.89
C ALA A 343 -2.10 18.10 -7.14
N GLU A 344 -0.77 18.18 -6.98
CA GLU A 344 0.18 17.92 -8.06
C GLU A 344 0.06 16.50 -8.61
N LEU A 345 -0.07 15.51 -7.71
CA LEU A 345 -0.14 14.09 -8.07
C LEU A 345 -1.29 13.77 -9.04
N ARG A 346 -2.41 14.50 -8.93
CA ARG A 346 -3.58 14.35 -9.81
C ARG A 346 -3.32 14.68 -11.28
N ASN A 347 -2.22 15.38 -11.57
CA ASN A 347 -1.86 15.75 -12.94
C ASN A 347 -0.94 14.71 -13.61
N PHE A 348 -0.53 13.65 -12.89
CA PHE A 348 0.34 12.61 -13.44
C PHE A 348 -0.49 11.41 -13.92
N ASP A 349 -0.09 10.81 -15.04
CA ASP A 349 -0.76 9.66 -15.62
C ASP A 349 -0.83 8.46 -14.66
N ILE A 350 0.16 8.32 -13.77
CA ILE A 350 0.16 7.29 -12.71
C ILE A 350 -1.07 7.39 -11.79
N TYR A 351 -1.60 8.59 -11.55
CA TYR A 351 -2.79 8.78 -10.74
C TYR A 351 -4.04 8.30 -11.47
N ASP A 352 -4.21 8.70 -12.73
CA ASP A 352 -5.31 8.25 -13.57
C ASP A 352 -5.31 6.72 -13.73
N ASN A 353 -4.12 6.15 -13.91
CA ASN A 353 -3.92 4.72 -13.98
C ASN A 353 -4.29 4.03 -12.66
N PHE A 354 -3.74 4.49 -11.53
CA PHE A 354 -4.04 3.95 -10.22
C PHE A 354 -5.54 3.99 -9.91
N SER A 355 -6.18 5.15 -10.11
CA SER A 355 -7.59 5.36 -9.81
C SER A 355 -8.50 4.43 -10.62
N LYS A 356 -8.17 4.13 -11.87
CA LYS A 356 -8.88 3.14 -12.69
C LYS A 356 -8.73 1.72 -12.14
N LEU A 357 -7.55 1.38 -11.63
CA LEU A 357 -7.23 0.04 -11.16
C LEU A 357 -7.75 -0.25 -9.74
N SER A 358 -7.92 0.78 -8.91
CA SER A 358 -8.31 0.68 -7.51
C SER A 358 -9.79 0.99 -7.24
N THR A 359 -10.51 1.59 -8.19
CA THR A 359 -11.94 1.86 -8.07
C THR A 359 -12.75 0.67 -8.60
N TYR A 360 -13.23 -0.19 -7.70
CA TYR A 360 -14.21 -1.23 -8.02
C TYR A 360 -15.61 -0.67 -7.76
N LYS A 361 -16.39 -0.43 -8.81
CA LYS A 361 -17.83 -0.14 -8.71
C LYS A 361 -18.63 -1.20 -9.44
#